data_AF-A0A0J6S531-F1
#
_entry.id   AF-A0A0J6S531-F1
#
_cell.length_a   1.000
_cell.length_b   1.000
_cell.length_c   1.000
_cell.angle_alpha   90.00
_cell.angle_beta   90.00
_cell.angle_gamma   90.00
#
_symmetry.space_group_name_H-M   'P 1'
#
loop_
_entity.id
_entity.type
_entity.pdbx_description
1 polymer ?
#
loop_
_entity_poly.entity_id
_entity_poly.type
_entity_poly.pdbx_seq_one_letter_code
_entity_poly.pdbx_strand_id
1 'polypeptide(L)'
;MTETVDREAIRARARASRLATCKYWRGALAQPPCGAGVDLVARVGPRRMAGWALRIPCCDAAAPVFACERKCVPTPEEDEARQRAIGEMLALLPAVMTAIPSDKSITHGEVPCPKCGGPVRWERSPVNGHLRGGCAAGCVSFIQ
;
A
#
# COMPACT_ATOMS: atom_id res chain seq x y z
N MET A 1 21.28 -27.57 -8.53
CA MET A 1 21.93 -26.25 -8.63
C MET A 1 21.04 -25.27 -7.87
N THR A 2 21.47 -24.80 -6.71
CA THR A 2 20.74 -23.80 -5.92
C THR A 2 20.94 -22.44 -6.58
N GLU A 3 19.89 -21.91 -7.18
CA GLU A 3 19.89 -20.55 -7.74
C GLU A 3 20.14 -19.56 -6.60
N THR A 4 21.22 -18.79 -6.71
CA THR A 4 21.56 -17.80 -5.70
C THR A 4 20.71 -16.57 -5.94
N VAL A 5 19.73 -16.33 -5.08
CA VAL A 5 18.84 -15.17 -5.18
C VAL A 5 19.61 -13.91 -4.82
N ASP A 6 19.86 -13.07 -5.82
CA ASP A 6 20.45 -11.74 -5.62
C ASP A 6 19.44 -10.77 -5.00
N ARG A 7 19.43 -10.72 -3.68
CA ARG A 7 18.54 -9.85 -2.91
C ARG A 7 18.85 -8.37 -3.10
N GLU A 8 20.08 -8.02 -3.44
CA GLU A 8 20.48 -6.62 -3.65
C GLU A 8 19.91 -6.10 -4.97
N ALA A 9 20.08 -6.86 -6.05
CA ALA A 9 19.48 -6.54 -7.35
C ALA A 9 17.96 -6.42 -7.27
N ILE A 10 17.28 -7.30 -6.51
CA ILE A 10 15.84 -7.22 -6.27
C ILE A 10 15.46 -5.91 -5.58
N ARG A 11 16.20 -5.51 -4.53
CA ARG A 11 15.95 -4.26 -3.79
C ARG A 11 16.21 -3.03 -4.67
N ALA A 12 17.29 -3.03 -5.45
CA ALA A 12 17.63 -1.95 -6.37
C ALA A 12 16.54 -1.77 -7.44
N ARG A 13 16.08 -2.86 -8.06
CA ARG A 13 14.97 -2.84 -9.04
C ARG A 13 13.67 -2.33 -8.41
N ALA A 14 13.35 -2.75 -7.19
CA ALA A 14 12.18 -2.28 -6.48
C ALA A 14 12.25 -0.77 -6.19
N ARG A 15 13.43 -0.26 -5.79
CA ARG A 15 13.66 1.19 -5.58
C ARG A 15 13.50 1.97 -6.89
N ALA A 16 14.11 1.51 -7.98
CA ALA A 16 13.98 2.13 -9.30
C ALA A 16 12.50 2.23 -9.74
N SER A 17 11.74 1.14 -9.57
CA SER A 17 10.31 1.12 -9.90
C SER A 17 9.49 2.12 -9.06
N ARG A 18 9.78 2.26 -7.76
CA ARG A 18 9.11 3.25 -6.90
C ARG A 18 9.41 4.69 -7.33
N LEU A 19 10.67 4.98 -7.64
CA LEU A 19 11.09 6.30 -8.11
C LEU A 19 10.55 6.64 -9.51
N ALA A 20 10.23 5.64 -10.34
CA ALA A 20 9.55 5.86 -11.62
C ALA A 20 8.02 6.02 -11.50
N THR A 21 7.44 5.61 -10.37
CA THR A 21 5.99 5.61 -10.15
C THR A 21 5.52 6.94 -9.56
N CYS A 22 4.40 7.47 -10.06
CA CYS A 22 3.81 8.70 -9.54
C CYS A 22 3.48 8.58 -8.04
N LYS A 23 3.90 9.54 -7.22
CA LYS A 23 3.67 9.54 -5.76
C LYS A 23 2.19 9.61 -5.37
N TYR A 24 1.35 10.11 -6.26
CA TYR A 24 -0.11 10.16 -6.10
C TYR A 24 -0.83 8.89 -6.57
N TRP A 25 -0.10 7.91 -7.09
CA TRP A 25 -0.67 6.63 -7.49
C TRP A 25 -1.05 5.81 -6.26
N ARG A 26 -2.33 5.42 -6.18
CA ARG A 26 -2.88 4.63 -5.05
C ARG A 26 -3.02 3.14 -5.39
N GLY A 27 -2.51 2.69 -6.53
CA GLY A 27 -2.68 1.32 -7.03
C GLY A 27 -3.89 1.17 -7.96
N ALA A 28 -3.89 0.08 -8.72
CA ALA A 28 -4.89 -0.17 -9.78
C ALA A 28 -6.32 -0.37 -9.22
N LEU A 29 -6.42 -0.82 -7.97
CA LEU A 29 -7.69 -1.13 -7.32
C LEU A 29 -8.25 0.03 -6.48
N ALA A 30 -7.44 1.04 -6.14
CA ALA A 30 -7.89 2.15 -5.32
C ALA A 30 -8.94 3.00 -6.04
N GLN A 31 -10.01 3.40 -5.35
CA GLN A 31 -11.09 4.22 -5.95
C GLN A 31 -10.53 5.54 -6.52
N PRO A 32 -11.05 6.01 -7.68
CA PRO A 32 -10.74 7.35 -8.16
C PRO A 32 -11.25 8.40 -7.14
N PRO A 33 -10.63 9.58 -7.07
CA PRO A 33 -9.68 10.11 -8.05
C PRO A 33 -8.24 10.24 -7.53
N CYS A 34 -7.35 9.24 -7.62
CA CYS A 34 -5.92 9.27 -7.18
C CYS A 34 -5.52 10.20 -5.98
N GLY A 35 -4.24 10.38 -5.67
CA GLY A 35 -3.82 11.34 -4.63
C GLY A 35 -3.92 12.81 -5.08
N ALA A 36 -3.85 13.03 -6.39
CA ALA A 36 -3.85 14.36 -7.00
C ALA A 36 -5.20 14.76 -7.59
N GLY A 37 -6.29 14.05 -7.29
CA GLY A 37 -7.63 14.37 -7.80
C GLY A 37 -7.85 14.04 -9.28
N VAL A 38 -7.01 13.20 -9.90
CA VAL A 38 -7.20 12.77 -11.30
C VAL A 38 -8.03 11.49 -11.34
N ASP A 39 -9.17 11.54 -12.02
CA ASP A 39 -9.96 10.35 -12.33
C ASP A 39 -9.35 9.59 -13.51
N LEU A 40 -8.52 8.60 -13.19
CA LEU A 40 -7.84 7.75 -14.16
C LEU A 40 -8.81 6.81 -14.89
N VAL A 41 -9.95 6.45 -14.29
CA VAL A 41 -10.96 5.60 -14.93
C VAL A 41 -11.68 6.40 -16.00
N ALA A 42 -12.06 7.64 -15.71
CA ALA A 42 -12.67 8.53 -16.70
C ALA A 42 -11.73 8.81 -17.89
N ARG A 43 -10.42 8.91 -17.65
CA ARG A 43 -9.42 9.24 -18.69
C ARG A 43 -8.96 8.04 -19.52
N VAL A 44 -8.76 6.87 -18.90
CA VAL A 44 -8.20 5.68 -19.57
C VAL A 44 -9.28 4.70 -20.06
N GLY A 45 -10.48 4.80 -19.49
CA GLY A 45 -11.57 3.86 -19.69
C GLY A 45 -11.74 2.88 -18.51
N PRO A 46 -12.69 1.94 -18.60
CA PRO A 46 -13.05 1.07 -17.48
C PRO A 46 -11.94 0.06 -17.16
N ARG A 47 -11.78 -0.24 -15.87
CA ARG A 47 -10.74 -1.15 -15.35
C ARG A 47 -10.75 -2.56 -15.90
N ARG A 48 -11.93 -3.02 -16.36
CA ARG A 48 -12.11 -4.35 -16.97
C ARG A 48 -11.41 -4.53 -18.31
N MET A 49 -10.87 -3.46 -18.89
CA MET A 49 -10.12 -3.55 -20.13
C MET A 49 -8.78 -4.25 -19.91
N ALA A 50 -8.42 -5.17 -20.80
CA ALA A 50 -7.11 -5.80 -20.79
C ALA A 50 -6.00 -4.74 -20.87
N GLY A 51 -4.96 -4.92 -20.05
CA GLY A 51 -3.84 -3.98 -20.00
C GLY A 51 -4.19 -2.57 -19.49
N TRP A 52 -5.34 -2.38 -18.84
CA TRP A 52 -5.76 -1.05 -18.35
C TRP A 52 -4.66 -0.33 -17.55
N ALA A 53 -3.96 -1.03 -16.65
CA ALA A 53 -2.87 -0.44 -15.86
C ALA A 53 -1.66 0.02 -16.71
N LEU A 54 -1.38 -0.67 -17.83
CA LEU A 54 -0.30 -0.33 -18.77
C LEU A 54 -0.61 0.92 -19.61
N ARG A 55 -1.84 1.44 -19.50
CA ARG A 55 -2.28 2.65 -20.21
C ARG A 55 -2.26 3.89 -19.31
N ILE A 56 -1.94 3.71 -18.02
CA ILE A 56 -1.93 4.76 -17.01
C ILE A 56 -0.54 5.41 -16.97
N PRO A 57 -0.43 6.74 -17.09
CA PRO A 57 0.86 7.44 -17.07
C PRO A 57 1.61 7.33 -15.74
N CYS A 58 0.95 6.88 -14.67
CA CYS A 58 1.49 6.80 -13.32
C CYS A 58 2.51 5.66 -13.09
N CYS A 59 2.53 4.63 -13.94
CA CYS A 59 3.32 3.41 -13.72
C CYS A 59 4.42 3.18 -14.79
N ASP A 60 5.01 4.26 -15.29
CA ASP A 60 6.00 4.24 -16.38
C ASP A 60 5.56 3.42 -17.62
N ALA A 61 4.26 3.52 -17.93
CA ALA A 61 3.70 2.96 -19.14
C ALA A 61 4.47 3.48 -20.36
N ALA A 62 4.98 2.58 -21.20
CA ALA A 62 5.75 2.94 -22.40
C ALA A 62 4.95 3.81 -23.39
N ALA A 63 3.62 3.62 -23.45
CA ALA A 63 2.71 4.39 -24.28
C ALA A 63 1.41 4.69 -23.51
N PRO A 64 1.39 5.69 -22.61
CA PRO A 64 0.20 6.03 -21.88
C PRO A 64 -0.84 6.66 -22.82
N VAL A 65 -2.13 6.45 -22.52
CA VAL A 65 -3.23 7.00 -23.35
C VAL A 65 -3.28 8.53 -23.30
N PHE A 66 -2.74 9.13 -22.25
CA PHE A 66 -2.66 10.57 -22.08
C PHE A 66 -1.45 10.95 -21.22
N ALA A 67 -0.96 12.17 -21.40
CA ALA A 67 0.01 12.79 -20.49
C ALA A 67 -0.73 13.38 -19.28
N CYS A 68 -0.29 13.04 -18.06
CA CYS A 68 -0.88 13.56 -16.84
C CYS A 68 -0.07 14.75 -16.31
N GLU A 69 -0.65 15.95 -16.36
CA GLU A 69 -0.03 17.19 -15.87
C GLU A 69 0.24 17.17 -14.34
N ARG A 70 -0.48 16.31 -13.61
CA ARG A 70 -0.29 16.12 -12.16
C ARG A 70 0.63 14.96 -11.82
N LYS A 71 1.26 14.31 -12.81
CA LYS A 71 2.24 13.25 -12.54
C LYS A 71 3.44 13.88 -11.80
N CYS A 72 3.76 13.32 -10.65
CA CYS A 72 4.90 13.73 -9.85
C CYS A 72 5.58 12.47 -9.35
N VAL A 73 6.83 12.26 -9.73
CA VAL A 73 7.65 11.18 -9.21
C VAL A 73 8.22 11.59 -7.84
N PRO A 74 8.34 10.65 -6.88
CA PRO A 74 8.96 10.96 -5.60
C PRO A 74 10.46 11.21 -5.78
N THR A 75 10.98 12.13 -4.98
CA THR A 75 12.43 12.28 -4.78
C THR A 75 13.00 11.08 -4.01
N PRO A 76 14.31 10.80 -4.10
CA PRO A 76 14.97 9.78 -3.28
C PRO A 76 14.70 9.96 -1.78
N GLU A 77 14.73 11.20 -1.30
CA GLU A 77 14.51 11.56 0.10
C GLU A 77 13.06 11.29 0.53
N GLU A 78 12.08 11.56 -0.34
CA GLU A 78 10.67 11.21 -0.12
C GLU A 78 10.45 9.69 -0.08
N ASP A 79 11.07 8.90 -0.98
CA ASP A 79 10.98 7.43 -0.92
C ASP A 79 11.59 6.89 0.37
N GLU A 80 12.77 7.39 0.76
CA GLU A 80 13.45 6.96 1.98
C GLU A 80 12.64 7.31 3.24
N ALA A 81 12.09 8.51 3.33
CA ALA A 81 11.20 8.90 4.41
C ALA A 81 9.95 8.00 4.47
N ARG A 82 9.36 7.67 3.32
CA ARG A 82 8.23 6.75 3.23
C ARG A 82 8.62 5.32 3.66
N GLN A 83 9.78 4.81 3.24
CA GLN A 83 10.25 3.48 3.64
C GLN A 83 10.49 3.41 5.15
N ARG A 84 11.07 4.46 5.74
CA ARG A 84 11.23 4.55 7.21
C ARG A 84 9.88 4.52 7.91
N ALA A 85 8.91 5.33 7.46
CA ALA A 85 7.56 5.34 8.03
C ALA A 85 6.85 3.98 7.92
N ILE A 86 7.00 3.28 6.79
CA ILE A 86 6.48 1.91 6.63
C ILE A 86 7.20 0.95 7.58
N GLY A 87 8.53 1.03 7.69
CA GLY A 87 9.31 0.19 8.61
C GLY A 87 8.92 0.39 10.07
N GLU A 88 8.77 1.64 10.51
CA GLU A 88 8.27 1.99 11.85
C GLU A 88 6.88 1.42 12.09
N MET A 89 5.97 1.55 11.12
CA MET A 89 4.61 0.99 11.21
C MET A 89 4.63 -0.54 11.31
N LEU A 90 5.42 -1.21 10.48
CA LEU A 90 5.55 -2.68 10.47
C LEU A 90 6.16 -3.21 11.77
N ALA A 91 7.08 -2.46 12.39
CA ALA A 91 7.67 -2.82 13.67
C ALA A 91 6.64 -2.87 14.82
N LEU A 92 5.50 -2.16 14.69
CA LEU A 92 4.41 -2.19 15.68
C LEU A 92 3.50 -3.41 15.53
N LEU A 93 3.49 -4.08 14.37
CA LEU A 93 2.53 -5.13 14.07
C LEU A 93 2.60 -6.34 15.02
N PRO A 94 3.78 -6.87 15.40
CA PRO A 94 3.84 -8.02 16.29
C PRO A 94 3.11 -7.77 17.62
N ALA A 95 3.32 -6.60 18.23
CA ALA A 95 2.68 -6.25 19.50
C ALA A 95 1.15 -6.15 19.36
N VAL A 96 0.66 -5.55 18.28
CA VAL A 96 -0.78 -5.48 18.00
C VAL A 96 -1.37 -6.88 17.78
N MET A 97 -0.71 -7.72 16.99
CA MET A 97 -1.19 -9.07 16.68
C MET A 97 -1.22 -9.98 17.91
N THR A 98 -0.25 -9.85 18.82
CA THR A 98 -0.25 -10.58 20.10
C THR A 98 -1.40 -10.15 21.01
N ALA A 99 -1.86 -8.90 20.92
CA ALA A 99 -2.99 -8.41 21.71
C ALA A 99 -4.35 -8.84 21.16
N ILE A 100 -4.43 -9.19 19.86
CA ILE A 100 -5.68 -9.67 19.25
C ILE A 100 -5.94 -11.12 19.69
N PRO A 101 -7.14 -11.45 20.19
CA PRO A 101 -7.49 -12.81 20.55
C PRO A 101 -7.26 -13.81 19.41
N SER A 102 -6.63 -14.93 19.74
CA SER A 102 -6.44 -16.05 18.82
C SER A 102 -7.74 -16.83 18.55
N ASP A 103 -8.74 -16.69 19.42
CA ASP A 103 -10.07 -17.27 19.23
C ASP A 103 -10.74 -16.67 18.00
N LYS A 104 -10.98 -17.53 17.00
CA LYS A 104 -11.60 -17.15 15.73
C LYS A 104 -13.09 -16.90 15.83
N SER A 105 -13.73 -17.27 16.95
CA SER A 105 -15.12 -16.92 17.23
C SER A 105 -15.29 -15.42 17.48
N ILE A 106 -14.23 -14.75 17.95
CA ILE A 106 -14.19 -13.30 18.13
C ILE A 106 -13.79 -12.65 16.80
N THR A 107 -14.74 -11.97 16.19
CA THR A 107 -14.60 -11.45 14.82
C THR A 107 -14.23 -9.98 14.74
N HIS A 108 -14.26 -9.25 15.85
CA HIS A 108 -13.88 -7.84 15.89
C HIS A 108 -13.57 -7.42 17.33
N GLY A 109 -12.88 -6.28 17.48
CA GLY A 109 -12.62 -5.70 18.78
C GLY A 109 -11.68 -4.51 18.72
N GLU A 110 -11.19 -4.13 19.89
CA GLU A 110 -10.19 -3.08 20.05
C GLU A 110 -9.03 -3.58 20.90
N VAL A 111 -7.82 -3.14 20.58
CA VAL A 111 -6.61 -3.36 21.38
C VAL A 111 -5.84 -2.02 21.50
N PRO A 112 -5.06 -1.81 22.57
CA PRO A 112 -4.30 -0.56 22.72
C PRO A 112 -3.19 -0.46 21.67
N CYS A 113 -3.03 0.72 21.07
CA CYS A 113 -1.94 0.99 20.15
C CYS A 113 -0.61 1.06 20.92
N PRO A 114 0.42 0.29 20.52
CA PRO A 114 1.72 0.29 21.21
C PRO A 114 2.47 1.63 21.09
N LYS A 115 2.10 2.51 20.14
CA LYS A 115 2.75 3.81 19.93
C LYS A 115 2.07 4.95 20.70
N CYS A 116 0.74 5.04 20.66
CA CYS A 116 0.01 6.19 21.19
C CYS A 116 -1.00 5.85 22.30
N GLY A 117 -1.17 4.56 22.66
CA GLY A 117 -2.16 4.11 23.63
C GLY A 117 -3.62 4.16 23.17
N GLY A 118 -3.91 4.85 22.06
CA GLY A 118 -5.26 4.94 21.48
C GLY A 118 -5.77 3.61 20.90
N PRO A 119 -7.06 3.51 20.56
CA PRO A 119 -7.66 2.25 20.11
C PRO A 119 -7.17 1.87 18.71
N VAL A 120 -6.75 0.61 18.57
CA VAL A 120 -6.61 -0.10 17.29
C VAL A 120 -7.86 -0.93 17.10
N ARG A 121 -8.74 -0.49 16.19
CA ARG A 121 -9.94 -1.25 15.81
C ARG A 121 -9.54 -2.34 14.83
N TRP A 122 -9.96 -3.56 15.09
CA TRP A 122 -9.66 -4.70 14.24
C TRP A 122 -10.90 -5.54 13.96
N GLU A 123 -10.86 -6.27 12.85
CA GLU A 123 -11.90 -7.14 12.37
C GLU A 123 -11.27 -8.35 11.66
N ARG A 124 -11.86 -9.53 11.87
CA ARG A 124 -11.55 -10.78 11.20
C ARG A 124 -12.63 -11.06 10.16
N SER A 125 -12.23 -11.15 8.91
CA SER A 125 -13.12 -11.51 7.81
C SER A 125 -13.70 -12.92 8.02
N PRO A 126 -15.04 -13.09 7.93
CA PRO A 126 -15.67 -14.41 8.07
C PRO A 126 -15.42 -15.32 6.86
N VAL A 127 -15.01 -14.75 5.72
CA VAL A 127 -14.87 -15.49 4.45
C VAL A 127 -13.50 -16.14 4.32
N ASN A 128 -12.44 -15.41 4.67
CA ASN A 128 -11.05 -15.85 4.46
C ASN A 128 -10.20 -15.76 5.73
N GLY A 129 -10.78 -15.35 6.87
CA GLY A 129 -10.08 -15.25 8.14
C GLY A 129 -9.07 -14.11 8.24
N HIS A 130 -8.93 -13.28 7.18
CA HIS A 130 -7.97 -12.18 7.18
C HIS A 130 -8.30 -11.17 8.27
N LEU A 131 -7.27 -10.72 8.97
CA LEU A 131 -7.37 -9.69 10.00
C LEU A 131 -7.06 -8.34 9.37
N ARG A 132 -7.98 -7.39 9.49
CA ARG A 132 -7.73 -5.99 9.16
C ARG A 132 -7.83 -5.13 10.41
N GLY A 133 -7.06 -4.07 10.48
CA GLY A 133 -7.18 -3.14 11.59
C GLY A 133 -6.35 -1.88 11.42
N GLY A 134 -6.65 -0.89 12.24
CA GLY A 134 -5.95 0.39 12.21
C GLY A 134 -6.15 1.21 13.48
N CYS A 135 -5.11 1.97 13.83
CA CYS A 135 -5.18 3.00 14.86
C CYS A 135 -5.85 4.26 14.30
N ALA A 136 -6.75 4.87 15.05
CA ALA A 136 -7.40 6.12 14.65
C ALA A 136 -6.40 7.27 14.39
N ALA A 137 -5.26 7.27 15.08
CA ALA A 137 -4.18 8.25 14.88
C ALA A 137 -3.24 7.90 13.71
N GLY A 138 -3.48 6.80 12.98
CA GLY A 138 -2.66 6.39 11.84
C GLY A 138 -1.30 5.78 12.20
N CYS A 139 -1.06 5.43 13.47
CA CYS A 139 0.21 4.84 13.90
C CYS A 139 0.48 3.46 13.29
N VAL A 140 -0.57 2.67 13.09
CA VAL A 140 -0.51 1.31 12.54
C VAL A 140 -1.77 1.04 11.72
N SER A 141 -1.60 0.36 10.59
CA SER A 141 -2.68 -0.14 9.74
C SER A 141 -2.23 -1.42 9.07
N PHE A 142 -3.10 -2.43 9.01
CA PHE A 142 -2.73 -3.73 8.46
C PHE A 142 -3.92 -4.47 7.84
N ILE A 143 -3.55 -5.40 6.97
CA ILE A 143 -4.36 -6.54 6.55
C ILE A 143 -3.42 -7.75 6.53
N GLN A 144 -3.82 -8.87 7.15
CA GLN A 144 -3.08 -10.13 7.19
C GLN A 144 -3.99 -11.26 6.77
#